data_AF-Q68K06-F1
#
_entry.id   AF-Q68K06-F1
#
_cell.length_a   1.000
_cell.length_b   1.000
_cell.length_c   1.000
_cell.angle_alpha   90.00
_cell.angle_beta   90.00
_cell.angle_gamma   90.00
#
_symmetry.space_group_name_H-M   'P 1'
#
loop_
_entity.id
_entity.type
_entity.pdbx_description
1 polymer ?
#
loop_
_entity_poly.entity_id
_entity_poly.type
_entity_poly.pdbx_seq_one_letter_code
_entity_poly.pdbx_strand_id
1 'polypeptide(L)'
;PMYLLLGNLSCLETCYTSTILPRMLASLLTGDRTISVSGCFAQFYCFCSLAATECYLLAAMSYDRYLAICKPLRYAAMMNGRLFLQLVAGSWMSGFLICVIMMCFMSQLTFCGPNEIDHFFCDFSPMLKLSCSDSSMITLVSFILAFLDLPCPFLLTVTSYVCIIATICENPFTTGRQKAFSTC
;
A
#
# COMPACT_ATOMS: atom_id res chain seq x y z
N PRO A 1 8.56 -15.29 9.62
CA PRO A 1 8.46 -13.92 9.08
C PRO A 1 7.17 -13.72 8.27
N MET A 2 6.86 -14.59 7.30
CA MET A 2 5.66 -14.49 6.46
C MET A 2 4.33 -14.33 7.24
N TYR A 3 4.06 -15.14 8.27
CA TYR A 3 2.81 -15.02 9.05
C TYR A 3 2.66 -13.67 9.78
N LEU A 4 3.78 -13.07 10.22
CA LEU A 4 3.75 -11.75 10.86
C LEU A 4 3.46 -10.64 9.85
N LEU A 5 3.97 -10.75 8.61
CA LEU A 5 3.61 -9.83 7.51
C LEU A 5 2.13 -9.94 7.17
N LEU A 6 1.60 -11.17 7.09
CA LEU A 6 0.19 -11.41 6.83
C LEU A 6 -0.70 -10.85 7.95
N GLY A 7 -0.27 -10.96 9.21
CA GLY A 7 -0.96 -10.32 10.34
C GLY A 7 -0.98 -8.79 10.23
N ASN A 8 0.12 -8.16 9.81
CA ASN A 8 0.15 -6.72 9.55
C ASN A 8 -0.79 -6.33 8.40
N LEU A 9 -0.79 -7.10 7.30
CA LEU A 9 -1.68 -6.89 6.15
C LEU A 9 -3.16 -7.00 6.56
N SER A 10 -3.52 -8.04 7.29
CA SER A 10 -4.90 -8.25 7.75
C SER A 10 -5.35 -7.16 8.72
N CYS A 11 -4.45 -6.69 9.60
CA CYS A 11 -4.72 -5.55 10.47
C CYS A 11 -4.98 -4.28 9.63
N LEU A 12 -4.14 -4.02 8.62
CA LEU A 12 -4.31 -2.88 7.70
C LEU A 12 -5.64 -2.93 6.95
N GLU A 13 -6.00 -4.07 6.35
CA GLU A 13 -7.27 -4.24 5.63
C GLU A 13 -8.48 -4.06 6.56
N THR A 14 -8.37 -4.55 7.80
CA THR A 14 -9.42 -4.38 8.81
C THR A 14 -9.56 -2.91 9.19
N CYS A 15 -8.45 -2.22 9.45
CA CYS A 15 -8.43 -0.78 9.74
C CYS A 15 -9.00 0.04 8.57
N TYR A 16 -8.56 -0.27 7.35
CA TYR A 16 -9.03 0.33 6.11
C TYR A 16 -10.56 0.18 5.97
N THR A 17 -11.06 -1.05 6.09
CA THR A 17 -12.50 -1.33 5.98
C THR A 17 -13.28 -0.64 7.11
N SER A 18 -12.77 -0.67 8.34
CA SER A 18 -13.43 -0.06 9.50
C SER A 18 -13.51 1.47 9.46
N THR A 19 -12.61 2.14 8.74
CA THR A 19 -12.61 3.61 8.64
C THR A 19 -13.48 4.10 7.50
N ILE A 20 -13.54 3.35 6.39
CA ILE A 20 -14.29 3.73 5.18
C ILE A 20 -15.74 3.25 5.24
N LEU A 21 -15.96 1.98 5.60
CA LEU A 21 -17.26 1.33 5.51
C LEU A 21 -18.36 1.98 6.37
N PRO A 22 -18.16 2.33 7.66
CA PRO A 22 -19.22 2.92 8.47
C PRO A 22 -19.58 4.33 7.99
N ARG A 23 -18.62 5.08 7.45
CA ARG A 23 -18.85 6.43 6.93
C ARG A 23 -19.59 6.40 5.59
N MET A 24 -19.20 5.47 4.73
CA MET A 24 -19.89 5.14 3.48
C MET A 24 -21.36 4.74 3.77
N LEU A 25 -21.57 3.80 4.70
CA LEU A 25 -22.91 3.35 5.08
C LEU A 25 -23.76 4.47 5.68
N ALA A 26 -23.20 5.29 6.58
CA ALA A 26 -23.91 6.42 7.16
C ALA A 26 -24.38 7.43 6.10
N SER A 27 -23.53 7.76 5.12
CA SER A 27 -23.92 8.69 4.05
C SER A 27 -25.00 8.11 3.11
N LEU A 28 -25.03 6.78 2.89
CA LEU A 28 -26.11 6.13 2.12
C LEU A 28 -27.44 6.11 2.88
N LEU A 29 -27.38 5.82 4.18
CA LEU A 29 -28.57 5.67 5.03
C LEU A 29 -29.26 7.00 5.32
N THR A 30 -28.47 8.06 5.52
CA THR A 30 -29.01 9.38 5.92
C THR A 30 -29.39 10.25 4.72
N GLY A 31 -28.94 9.89 3.50
CA GLY A 31 -29.13 10.70 2.28
C GLY A 31 -28.30 11.99 2.26
N ASP A 32 -27.71 12.36 3.40
CA ASP A 32 -26.78 13.47 3.57
C ASP A 32 -25.40 13.08 3.05
N ARG A 33 -25.01 13.73 1.95
CA ARG A 33 -23.72 13.51 1.27
C ARG A 33 -22.66 14.52 1.69
N THR A 34 -22.98 15.38 2.64
CA THR A 34 -22.08 16.44 3.07
C THR A 34 -21.00 15.87 4.00
N ILE A 35 -19.75 15.96 3.57
CA ILE A 35 -18.58 15.66 4.38
C ILE A 35 -17.85 16.96 4.67
N SER A 36 -17.49 17.18 5.94
CA SER A 36 -16.64 18.32 6.27
C SER A 36 -15.28 18.17 5.60
N VAL A 37 -14.69 19.29 5.18
CA VAL A 37 -13.35 19.32 4.58
C VAL A 37 -12.30 18.63 5.46
N SER A 38 -12.36 18.80 6.78
CA SER A 38 -11.47 18.11 7.72
C SER A 38 -11.69 16.59 7.78
N GLY A 39 -12.94 16.14 7.72
CA GLY A 39 -13.28 14.72 7.68
C GLY A 39 -12.86 14.06 6.37
N CYS A 40 -12.95 14.80 5.26
CA CYS A 40 -12.45 14.42 3.95
C CYS A 40 -10.92 14.20 3.97
N PHE A 41 -10.18 15.15 4.53
CA PHE A 41 -8.72 15.04 4.67
C PHE A 41 -8.29 13.85 5.51
N ALA A 42 -8.95 13.62 6.65
CA ALA A 42 -8.66 12.48 7.51
C ALA A 42 -8.92 11.14 6.80
N GLN A 43 -10.03 11.03 6.07
CA GLN A 43 -10.38 9.82 5.32
C GLN A 43 -9.39 9.55 4.17
N PHE A 44 -9.04 10.57 3.39
CA PHE A 44 -8.07 10.46 2.30
C PHE A 44 -6.68 10.06 2.82
N TYR A 45 -6.25 10.65 3.93
CA TYR A 45 -4.98 10.30 4.58
C TYR A 45 -4.92 8.85 5.03
N CYS A 46 -5.94 8.41 5.77
CA CYS A 46 -6.02 7.02 6.23
C CYS A 46 -6.06 6.06 5.02
N PHE A 47 -6.87 6.36 4.02
CA PHE A 47 -6.96 5.54 2.80
C PHE A 47 -5.61 5.41 2.10
N CYS A 48 -4.99 6.53 1.72
CA CYS A 48 -3.76 6.53 0.95
C CYS A 48 -2.61 5.88 1.73
N SER A 49 -2.50 6.15 3.04
CA SER A 49 -1.38 5.64 3.84
C SER A 49 -1.47 4.13 4.04
N LEU A 50 -2.67 3.62 4.29
CA LEU A 50 -2.92 2.19 4.43
C LEU A 50 -2.70 1.48 3.09
N ALA A 51 -3.23 2.01 1.98
CA ALA A 51 -3.08 1.43 0.64
C ALA A 51 -1.62 1.39 0.17
N ALA A 52 -0.87 2.49 0.34
CA ALA A 52 0.56 2.51 0.00
C ALA A 52 1.35 1.51 0.85
N THR A 53 1.08 1.47 2.16
CA THR A 53 1.72 0.50 3.08
C THR A 53 1.42 -0.94 2.65
N GLU A 54 0.19 -1.23 2.24
CA GLU A 54 -0.23 -2.54 1.72
C GLU A 54 0.61 -2.96 0.50
N CYS A 55 0.77 -2.08 -0.49
CA CYS A 55 1.58 -2.34 -1.68
C CYS A 55 3.04 -2.68 -1.32
N TYR A 56 3.64 -1.94 -0.39
CA TYR A 56 5.00 -2.21 0.06
C TYR A 56 5.12 -3.51 0.87
N LEU A 57 4.13 -3.84 1.70
CA LEU A 57 4.10 -5.12 2.43
C LEU A 57 3.93 -6.30 1.47
N LEU A 58 3.09 -6.19 0.44
CA LEU A 58 2.94 -7.19 -0.62
C LEU A 58 4.28 -7.42 -1.37
N ALA A 59 4.99 -6.33 -1.68
CA ALA A 59 6.34 -6.41 -2.26
C ALA A 59 7.34 -7.08 -1.29
N ALA A 60 7.31 -6.75 0.00
CA ALA A 60 8.17 -7.39 0.99
C ALA A 60 7.86 -8.90 1.15
N MET A 61 6.60 -9.31 1.07
CA MET A 61 6.20 -10.72 1.11
C MET A 61 6.63 -11.48 -0.15
N SER A 62 6.55 -10.87 -1.34
CA SER A 62 7.05 -11.49 -2.57
C SER A 62 8.58 -11.65 -2.53
N TYR A 63 9.29 -10.68 -1.96
CA TYR A 63 10.73 -10.75 -1.71
C TYR A 63 11.10 -11.86 -0.71
N ASP A 64 10.37 -12.01 0.40
CA ASP A 64 10.57 -13.11 1.37
C ASP A 64 10.45 -14.48 0.69
N ARG A 65 9.39 -14.66 -0.13
CA ARG A 65 9.18 -15.89 -0.91
C ARG A 65 10.28 -16.13 -1.93
N TYR A 66 10.76 -15.08 -2.61
CA TYR A 66 11.89 -15.18 -3.53
C TYR A 66 13.14 -15.69 -2.80
N LEU A 67 13.50 -15.11 -1.66
CA LEU A 67 14.67 -15.55 -0.91
C LEU A 67 14.54 -17.00 -0.42
N ALA A 68 13.35 -17.40 0.04
CA ALA A 68 13.10 -18.74 0.54
C ALA A 68 13.22 -19.81 -0.56
N ILE A 69 12.74 -19.53 -1.78
CA ILE A 69 12.71 -20.49 -2.89
C ILE A 69 14.01 -20.45 -3.70
N CYS A 70 14.44 -19.27 -4.13
CA CYS A 70 15.58 -19.11 -5.04
C CYS A 70 16.94 -19.18 -4.33
N LYS A 71 17.01 -18.94 -3.00
CA LYS A 71 18.26 -18.89 -2.23
C LYS A 71 18.14 -19.56 -0.84
N PRO A 72 17.69 -20.82 -0.73
CA PRO A 72 17.40 -21.47 0.55
C PRO A 72 18.58 -21.52 1.52
N LEU A 73 19.79 -21.81 1.03
CA LEU A 73 21.03 -21.88 1.85
C LEU A 73 21.42 -20.53 2.48
N ARG A 74 21.02 -19.42 1.86
CA ARG A 74 21.33 -18.06 2.34
C ARG A 74 20.13 -17.39 2.99
N TYR A 75 18.95 -18.02 2.98
CA TYR A 75 17.72 -17.45 3.51
C TYR A 75 17.86 -17.07 4.99
N ALA A 76 18.37 -17.98 5.84
CA ALA A 76 18.53 -17.70 7.28
C ALA A 76 19.54 -16.59 7.60
N ALA A 77 20.55 -16.41 6.74
CA ALA A 77 21.55 -15.35 6.89
C ALA A 77 21.04 -13.98 6.39
N MET A 78 20.26 -13.97 5.31
CA MET A 78 19.71 -12.74 4.72
C MET A 78 18.43 -12.28 5.43
N MET A 79 17.47 -13.18 5.63
CA MET A 79 16.16 -12.88 6.24
C MET A 79 16.22 -13.01 7.77
N ASN A 80 17.02 -12.13 8.36
CA ASN A 80 17.16 -11.92 9.81
C ASN A 80 15.97 -11.10 10.35
N GLY A 81 15.60 -11.29 11.62
CA GLY A 81 14.60 -10.47 12.33
C GLY A 81 14.81 -8.95 12.23
N ARG A 82 16.06 -8.48 12.11
CA ARG A 82 16.40 -7.08 11.85
C ARG A 82 16.00 -6.61 10.46
N LEU A 83 16.28 -7.41 9.42
CA LEU A 83 15.86 -7.08 8.05
C LEU A 83 14.33 -7.10 7.95
N PHE A 84 13.70 -8.10 8.58
CA PHE A 84 12.25 -8.17 8.70
C PHE A 84 11.65 -6.90 9.32
N LEU A 85 12.20 -6.45 10.45
CA LEU A 85 11.76 -5.23 11.12
C LEU A 85 11.99 -3.99 10.24
N GLN A 86 13.11 -3.93 9.51
CA GLN A 86 13.40 -2.86 8.57
C GLN A 86 12.43 -2.83 7.39
N LEU A 87 12.02 -3.99 6.87
CA LEU A 87 11.04 -4.07 5.78
C LEU A 87 9.66 -3.59 6.24
N VAL A 88 9.21 -4.03 7.43
CA VAL A 88 7.94 -3.60 8.01
C VAL A 88 7.97 -2.10 8.35
N ALA A 89 9.01 -1.65 9.05
CA ALA A 89 9.15 -0.23 9.37
C ALA A 89 9.25 0.63 8.09
N GLY A 90 10.00 0.14 7.10
CA GLY A 90 10.15 0.78 5.80
C GLY A 90 8.83 0.94 5.07
N SER A 91 8.00 -0.12 5.00
CA SER A 91 6.69 -0.08 4.33
C SER A 91 5.73 0.91 4.99
N TRP A 92 5.72 0.96 6.33
CA TRP A 92 4.91 1.92 7.07
C TRP A 92 5.42 3.34 6.89
N MET A 93 6.73 3.56 7.01
CA MET A 93 7.34 4.88 6.84
C MET A 93 7.12 5.43 5.44
N SER A 94 7.28 4.63 4.38
CA SER A 94 7.04 5.08 3.01
C SER A 94 5.57 5.43 2.78
N GLY A 95 4.64 4.58 3.21
CA GLY A 95 3.21 4.84 3.09
C GLY A 95 2.77 6.11 3.81
N PHE A 96 3.24 6.32 5.05
CA PHE A 96 2.95 7.56 5.79
C PHE A 96 3.60 8.79 5.15
N LEU A 97 4.86 8.70 4.75
CA LEU A 97 5.61 9.84 4.20
C LEU A 97 4.96 10.37 2.92
N ILE A 98 4.59 9.48 2.00
CA ILE A 98 3.92 9.85 0.74
C ILE A 98 2.61 10.59 1.04
N CYS A 99 1.84 10.10 2.00
CA CYS A 99 0.55 10.68 2.36
C CYS A 99 0.68 12.02 3.10
N VAL A 100 1.67 12.17 3.97
CA VAL A 100 1.97 13.45 4.62
C VAL A 100 2.39 14.48 3.57
N ILE A 101 3.25 14.12 2.61
CA ILE A 101 3.65 15.02 1.52
C ILE A 101 2.41 15.47 0.75
N MET A 102 1.56 14.52 0.32
CA MET A 102 0.30 14.84 -0.36
C MET A 102 -0.59 15.77 0.44
N MET A 103 -0.78 15.49 1.73
CA MET A 103 -1.61 16.33 2.60
C MET A 103 -1.02 17.73 2.77
N CYS A 104 0.29 17.87 2.91
CA CYS A 104 0.94 19.18 3.00
C CYS A 104 0.68 20.01 1.75
N PHE A 105 0.83 19.43 0.55
CA PHE A 105 0.52 20.13 -0.69
C PHE A 105 -0.98 20.42 -0.84
N MET A 106 -1.85 19.50 -0.43
CA MET A 106 -3.29 19.75 -0.44
C MET A 106 -3.70 20.88 0.51
N SER A 107 -3.07 20.99 1.68
CA SER A 107 -3.38 22.04 2.66
C SER A 107 -3.02 23.45 2.20
N GLN A 108 -2.15 23.57 1.18
CA GLN A 108 -1.76 24.84 0.58
C GLN A 108 -2.73 25.34 -0.51
N LEU A 109 -3.69 24.50 -0.93
CA LEU A 109 -4.71 24.89 -1.90
C LEU A 109 -5.76 25.81 -1.25
N THR A 110 -6.13 26.87 -1.94
CA THR A 110 -7.27 27.72 -1.57
C THR A 110 -8.55 27.19 -2.19
N PHE A 111 -9.52 26.86 -1.34
CA PHE A 111 -10.85 26.39 -1.72
C PHE A 111 -11.82 27.59 -1.80
N CYS A 112 -12.51 27.77 -2.93
CA CYS A 112 -13.48 28.87 -3.13
C CYS A 112 -14.95 28.46 -2.96
N GLY A 113 -15.24 27.17 -2.96
CA GLY A 113 -16.61 26.66 -2.81
C GLY A 113 -17.10 26.70 -1.36
N PRO A 114 -18.39 26.44 -1.10
CA PRO A 114 -18.85 26.13 0.25
C PRO A 114 -17.99 25.00 0.84
N ASN A 115 -17.70 25.04 2.15
CA ASN A 115 -16.88 24.04 2.87
C ASN A 115 -17.59 22.67 3.00
N GLU A 116 -18.45 22.33 2.05
CA GLU A 116 -19.23 21.10 1.95
C GLU A 116 -18.99 20.48 0.57
N ILE A 117 -18.43 19.28 0.57
CA ILE A 117 -18.16 18.51 -0.64
C ILE A 117 -19.33 17.54 -0.83
N ASP A 118 -20.06 17.68 -1.93
CA ASP A 118 -21.25 16.88 -2.26
C ASP A 118 -20.88 15.53 -2.92
N HIS A 119 -19.81 14.89 -2.42
CA HIS A 119 -19.31 13.61 -2.92
C HIS A 119 -19.07 12.60 -1.80
N PHE A 120 -19.55 11.40 -2.07
CA PHE A 120 -19.60 10.24 -1.19
C PHE A 120 -18.21 9.65 -0.83
N PHE A 121 -17.18 10.00 -1.60
CA PHE A 121 -15.79 9.61 -1.37
C PHE A 121 -14.91 10.84 -1.56
N CYS A 122 -13.99 11.08 -0.62
CA CYS A 122 -12.97 12.10 -0.84
C CYS A 122 -11.87 11.57 -1.72
N ASP A 123 -12.02 11.86 -2.99
CA ASP A 123 -11.10 11.47 -4.05
C ASP A 123 -10.30 12.70 -4.50
N PHE A 124 -9.12 12.48 -5.06
CA PHE A 124 -8.20 13.56 -5.47
C PHE A 124 -8.81 14.47 -6.55
N SER A 125 -9.60 13.88 -7.45
CA SER A 125 -10.24 14.54 -8.60
C SER A 125 -11.32 15.59 -8.22
N PRO A 126 -12.29 15.32 -7.34
CA PRO A 126 -13.26 16.32 -6.90
C PRO A 126 -12.66 17.45 -6.05
N MET A 127 -11.62 17.19 -5.24
CA MET A 127 -10.93 18.27 -4.52
C MET A 127 -10.22 19.25 -5.45
N LEU A 128 -9.60 18.74 -6.52
CA LEU A 128 -8.94 19.57 -7.53
C LEU A 128 -9.94 20.50 -8.24
N LYS A 129 -11.14 20.00 -8.55
CA LYS A 129 -12.21 20.76 -9.21
C LYS A 129 -12.83 21.87 -8.34
N LEU A 130 -12.78 21.73 -7.01
CA LEU A 130 -13.28 22.76 -6.07
C LEU A 130 -12.23 23.83 -5.73
N SER A 131 -10.96 23.61 -6.07
CA SER A 131 -9.89 24.57 -5.80
C SER A 131 -9.96 25.75 -6.75
N CYS A 132 -9.80 26.95 -6.20
CA CYS A 132 -9.71 28.21 -6.95
C CYS A 132 -8.27 28.58 -7.31
N SER A 133 -7.32 27.87 -6.70
CA SER A 133 -5.88 28.05 -6.88
C SER A 133 -5.38 27.26 -8.07
N ASP A 134 -4.22 27.64 -8.59
CA ASP A 134 -3.55 26.90 -9.65
C ASP A 134 -3.10 25.53 -9.12
N SER A 135 -3.83 24.47 -9.51
CA SER A 135 -3.60 23.09 -9.05
C SER A 135 -2.46 22.38 -9.78
N SER A 136 -1.70 23.09 -10.61
CA SER A 136 -0.59 22.54 -11.40
C SER A 136 0.50 21.89 -10.54
N MET A 137 0.90 22.54 -9.44
CA MET A 137 1.94 22.03 -8.54
C MET A 137 1.56 20.70 -7.89
N ILE A 138 0.35 20.62 -7.34
CA ILE A 138 -0.11 19.38 -6.70
C ILE A 138 -0.34 18.27 -7.74
N THR A 139 -0.81 18.60 -8.95
CA THR A 139 -0.98 17.61 -10.02
C THR A 139 0.37 17.01 -10.40
N LEU A 140 1.41 17.85 -10.50
CA LEU A 140 2.77 17.43 -10.81
C LEU A 140 3.36 16.56 -9.70
N VAL A 141 3.22 16.97 -8.43
CA VAL A 141 3.66 16.18 -7.26
C VAL A 141 2.92 14.84 -7.19
N SER A 142 1.61 14.84 -7.43
CA SER A 142 0.79 13.63 -7.50
C SER A 142 1.26 12.67 -8.58
N PHE A 143 1.58 13.19 -9.76
CA PHE A 143 2.09 12.37 -10.85
C PHE A 143 3.47 11.78 -10.54
N ILE A 144 4.38 12.56 -9.94
CA ILE A 144 5.70 12.08 -9.54
C ILE A 144 5.58 10.99 -8.47
N LEU A 145 4.80 11.22 -7.42
CA LEU A 145 4.65 10.25 -6.33
C LEU A 145 3.96 8.98 -6.84
N ALA A 146 2.93 9.07 -7.69
CA ALA A 146 2.32 7.89 -8.31
C ALA A 146 3.32 7.10 -9.17
N PHE A 147 4.18 7.80 -9.91
CA PHE A 147 5.23 7.18 -10.73
C PHE A 147 6.38 6.58 -9.91
N LEU A 148 6.53 6.94 -8.63
CA LEU A 148 7.50 6.31 -7.74
C LEU A 148 6.86 5.16 -6.94
N ASP A 149 5.65 5.39 -6.44
CA ASP A 149 4.98 4.52 -5.48
C ASP A 149 4.39 3.26 -6.13
N LEU A 150 3.82 3.34 -7.34
CA LEU A 150 3.23 2.17 -8.00
C LEU A 150 4.25 1.24 -8.67
N PRO A 151 5.18 1.73 -9.52
CA PRO A 151 6.03 0.84 -10.29
C PRO A 151 7.12 0.19 -9.43
N CYS A 152 7.58 0.80 -8.34
CA CYS A 152 8.58 0.19 -7.46
C CYS A 152 8.11 -1.16 -6.85
N PRO A 153 7.01 -1.22 -6.07
CA PRO A 153 6.50 -2.47 -5.53
C PRO A 153 6.00 -3.42 -6.62
N PHE A 154 5.46 -2.90 -7.73
CA PHE A 154 5.02 -3.72 -8.86
C PHE A 154 6.19 -4.45 -9.52
N LEU A 155 7.24 -3.74 -9.91
CA LEU A 155 8.44 -4.33 -10.52
C LEU A 155 9.11 -5.32 -9.58
N LEU A 156 9.22 -4.98 -8.29
CA LEU A 156 9.79 -5.88 -7.30
C LEU A 156 8.98 -7.17 -7.16
N THR A 157 7.65 -7.07 -7.19
CA THR A 157 6.75 -8.23 -7.14
C THR A 157 6.87 -9.08 -8.40
N VAL A 158 6.78 -8.47 -9.58
CA VAL A 158 6.88 -9.17 -10.87
C VAL A 158 8.23 -9.87 -11.00
N THR A 159 9.34 -9.19 -10.74
CA THR A 159 10.68 -9.77 -10.82
C THR A 159 10.85 -10.93 -9.85
N SER A 160 10.37 -10.80 -8.61
CA SER A 160 10.38 -11.87 -7.62
C SER A 160 9.64 -13.11 -8.12
N TYR A 161 8.43 -12.94 -8.65
CA TYR A 161 7.63 -14.06 -9.16
C TYR A 161 8.20 -14.68 -10.44
N VAL A 162 8.73 -13.88 -11.36
CA VAL A 162 9.41 -14.38 -12.57
C VAL A 162 10.59 -15.27 -12.18
N CYS A 163 11.42 -14.84 -11.22
CA CYS A 163 12.54 -15.65 -10.73
C CYS A 163 12.09 -16.93 -10.03
N ILE A 164 11.01 -16.87 -9.24
CA ILE A 164 10.43 -18.05 -8.58
C ILE A 164 9.97 -19.06 -9.63
N ILE A 165 9.19 -18.61 -10.63
CA ILE A 165 8.69 -19.46 -11.71
C ILE A 165 9.85 -20.07 -12.50
N ALA A 166 10.85 -19.26 -12.87
CA ALA A 166 12.05 -19.73 -13.57
C ALA A 166 12.76 -20.83 -12.77
N THR A 167 12.94 -20.65 -11.46
CA THR A 167 13.58 -21.64 -10.58
C THR A 167 12.78 -22.95 -10.51
N ILE A 168 11.44 -22.85 -10.47
CA ILE A 168 10.55 -24.02 -10.44
C ILE A 168 10.59 -24.77 -11.79
N CYS A 169 10.58 -24.05 -12.91
CA CYS A 169 10.64 -24.63 -14.25
C CYS A 169 12.01 -25.28 -14.54
N GLU A 170 13.10 -24.68 -14.06
CA GLU A 170 14.47 -25.18 -14.26
C GLU A 170 14.77 -26.42 -13.40
N ASN A 171 14.16 -26.52 -12.20
CA ASN A 171 14.33 -27.66 -11.30
C ASN A 171 13.00 -28.35 -10.92
N PRO A 172 12.44 -29.22 -11.80
CA PRO A 172 11.25 -30.01 -11.48
C PRO A 172 11.44 -31.03 -10.33
N PHE A 173 12.69 -31.31 -9.93
CA PHE A 173 13.03 -32.47 -9.07
C PHE A 173 13.24 -32.17 -7.58
N THR A 174 13.44 -30.92 -7.15
CA THR A 174 13.95 -30.63 -5.79
C THR A 174 12.87 -30.34 -4.74
N THR A 175 11.64 -29.96 -5.13
CA THR A 175 10.65 -29.49 -4.13
C THR A 175 9.80 -30.61 -3.51
N GLY A 176 9.65 -31.77 -4.15
CA GLY A 176 8.71 -32.81 -3.68
C GLY A 176 9.30 -34.17 -3.31
N ARG A 177 10.41 -34.59 -3.92
CA ARG A 177 10.81 -36.01 -3.89
C ARG A 177 11.89 -36.35 -2.85
N GLN A 178 12.77 -35.40 -2.50
CA GLN A 178 13.89 -35.69 -1.60
C GLN A 178 13.48 -35.75 -0.12
N LYS A 179 12.40 -35.09 0.27
CA LYS A 179 11.84 -35.20 1.63
C LYS A 179 11.05 -36.50 1.85
N ALA A 180 10.56 -37.13 0.79
CA ALA A 180 9.92 -38.45 0.86
C ALA A 180 10.96 -39.59 0.83
N PHE A 181 12.05 -39.44 0.07
CA PHE A 181 13.11 -40.46 -0.05
C PHE A 181 14.17 -40.43 1.07
N SER A 182 14.19 -39.43 1.95
CA SER A 182 15.05 -39.42 3.15
C SER A 182 14.41 -40.07 4.38
N THR A 183 13.16 -40.52 4.24
CA THR A 183 12.37 -41.20 5.30
C THR A 183 12.11 -42.67 5.01
N CYS A 184 12.70 -43.23 3.94
CA CYS A 184 12.76 -44.67 3.69
C CYS A 184 14.20 -45.17 3.82
#